data_AF-A0A067NP06-F1
#
_entry.id   AF-A0A067NP06-F1
#
_cell.length_a   1.000
_cell.length_b   1.000
_cell.length_c   1.000
_cell.angle_alpha   90.00
_cell.angle_beta   90.00
_cell.angle_gamma   90.00
#
_symmetry.space_group_name_H-M   'P 1'
#
loop_
_entity.id
_entity.type
_entity.pdbx_description
1 polymer ?
#
loop_
_entity_poly.entity_id
_entity_poly.type
_entity_poly.pdbx_seq_one_letter_code
_entity_poly.pdbx_strand_id
1 'polypeptide(L)'
;LHEGLAYIAEAHIRVNWLAVAGVESLADLRSKSPEELKMLAAQILHHHASTEALEKMQRKPDHQRDEVLEQAIMFNHDVLQYLVLDRAIKGGDIGVMEDMLLHLFIRFLGNNNSNYSQEILKCLQGLHKEWLSEIKDFICQHCWLVNSTGRENWFTPIDMAQEHNIKDIKVIMYRSEGPSVDWEYLKKLNPAIPTIRILSNHVEEQFGTQARSTSHS
;
A
#
# COMPACT_ATOMS: atom_id res chain seq x y z
N LEU A 1 6.17 8.46 2.78
CA LEU A 1 6.07 7.57 3.97
C LEU A 1 6.21 6.11 3.54
N HIS A 2 5.53 5.72 2.45
CA HIS A 2 5.62 4.40 1.83
C HIS A 2 7.07 3.97 1.51
N GLU A 3 7.85 4.83 0.85
CA GLU A 3 9.28 4.56 0.56
C GLU A 3 10.10 4.28 1.82
N GLY A 4 9.91 5.08 2.87
CA GLY A 4 10.61 4.88 4.15
C GLY A 4 10.27 3.51 4.77
N LEU A 5 9.00 3.13 4.77
CA LEU A 5 8.56 1.81 5.26
C LEU A 5 9.15 0.67 4.41
N ALA A 6 9.21 0.84 3.09
CA ALA A 6 9.79 -0.16 2.20
C ALA A 6 11.29 -0.37 2.45
N TYR A 7 12.06 0.71 2.61
CA TYR A 7 13.50 0.61 2.91
C TYR A 7 13.77 -0.02 4.29
N ILE A 8 13.00 0.35 5.31
CA ILE A 8 13.15 -0.22 6.66
C ILE A 8 12.76 -1.71 6.64
N ALA A 9 11.65 -2.06 5.98
CA ALA A 9 11.23 -3.45 5.83
C ALA A 9 12.29 -4.27 5.11
N GLU A 10 12.84 -3.76 4.01
CA GLU A 10 13.90 -4.43 3.28
C GLU A 10 15.15 -4.67 4.16
N ALA A 11 15.58 -3.66 4.92
CA ALA A 11 16.70 -3.79 5.84
C ALA A 11 16.44 -4.86 6.91
N HIS A 12 15.27 -4.83 7.56
CA HIS A 12 14.89 -5.80 8.58
C HIS A 12 14.85 -7.23 8.03
N ILE A 13 14.23 -7.43 6.87
CA ILE A 13 14.14 -8.75 6.25
C ILE A 13 15.53 -9.27 5.86
N ARG A 14 16.41 -8.41 5.32
CA ARG A 14 17.80 -8.78 5.01
C ARG A 14 18.57 -9.21 6.27
N VAL A 15 18.41 -8.51 7.39
CA VAL A 15 19.03 -8.90 8.66
C VAL A 15 18.49 -10.24 9.16
N ASN A 16 17.18 -10.47 9.07
CA ASN A 16 16.59 -11.76 9.43
C ASN A 16 17.14 -12.90 8.56
N TRP A 17 17.37 -12.65 7.27
CA TRP A 17 18.01 -13.62 6.38
C TRP A 17 19.43 -14.00 6.81
N LEU A 18 20.25 -13.02 7.21
CA LEU A 18 21.60 -13.28 7.74
C LEU A 18 21.52 -14.10 9.03
N ALA A 19 20.64 -13.71 9.95
CA ALA A 19 20.49 -14.35 11.26
C ALA A 19 20.00 -15.81 11.15
N VAL A 20 18.95 -16.06 10.37
CA VAL A 20 18.34 -17.39 10.23
C VAL A 20 19.19 -18.32 9.36
N ALA A 21 19.82 -17.81 8.31
CA ALA A 21 20.68 -18.62 7.46
C ALA A 21 22.08 -18.87 8.04
N GLY A 22 22.48 -18.13 9.08
CA GLY A 22 23.79 -18.21 9.73
C GLY A 22 24.94 -17.77 8.83
N VAL A 23 24.70 -16.80 7.95
CA VAL A 23 25.68 -16.33 6.95
C VAL A 23 26.09 -14.89 7.23
N GLU A 24 27.33 -14.54 6.93
CA GLU A 24 27.86 -13.17 7.10
C GLU A 24 27.46 -12.25 5.94
N SER A 25 27.21 -12.82 4.75
CA SER A 25 26.81 -12.06 3.56
C SER A 25 25.57 -12.66 2.87
N LEU A 26 24.70 -11.78 2.34
CA LEU A 26 23.56 -12.20 1.51
C LEU A 26 24.01 -12.90 0.22
N ALA A 27 25.25 -12.68 -0.23
CA ALA A 27 25.80 -13.37 -1.39
C ALA A 27 25.91 -14.89 -1.15
N ASP A 28 26.15 -15.30 0.10
CA ASP A 28 26.33 -16.71 0.47
C ASP A 28 25.02 -17.50 0.35
N LEU A 29 23.87 -16.82 0.39
CA LEU A 29 22.55 -17.43 0.15
C LEU A 29 22.42 -17.97 -1.27
N ARG A 30 23.20 -17.48 -2.25
CA ARG A 30 23.20 -17.97 -3.63
C ARG A 30 23.75 -19.39 -3.76
N SER A 31 24.49 -19.86 -2.75
CA SER A 31 25.02 -21.23 -2.72
C SER A 31 23.98 -22.26 -2.24
N LYS A 32 22.85 -21.81 -1.68
CA LYS A 32 21.78 -22.68 -1.16
C LYS A 32 20.81 -23.06 -2.26
N SER A 33 20.21 -24.23 -2.14
CA SER A 33 19.16 -24.70 -3.05
C SER A 33 17.87 -23.88 -2.90
N PRO A 34 17.02 -23.81 -3.95
CA PRO A 34 15.72 -23.14 -3.86
C PRO A 34 14.83 -23.68 -2.73
N GLU A 35 14.86 -24.99 -2.49
CA GLU A 35 14.11 -25.65 -1.42
C GLU A 35 14.60 -25.20 -0.04
N GLU A 36 15.91 -25.12 0.17
CA GLU A 36 16.50 -24.61 1.41
C GLU A 36 16.14 -23.14 1.64
N LEU A 37 16.19 -22.31 0.58
CA LEU A 37 15.77 -20.91 0.68
C LEU A 37 14.29 -20.81 1.07
N LYS A 38 13.42 -21.65 0.52
CA LYS A 38 12.01 -21.67 0.90
C LYS A 38 11.81 -22.07 2.36
N MET A 39 12.57 -23.05 2.86
CA MET A 39 12.54 -23.43 4.28
C MET A 39 13.02 -22.30 5.19
N LEU A 40 14.11 -21.63 4.83
CA LEU A 40 14.63 -20.48 5.58
C LEU A 40 13.64 -19.31 5.58
N ALA A 41 12.99 -19.02 4.45
CA ALA A 41 11.94 -18.01 4.38
C ALA A 41 10.75 -18.35 5.29
N ALA A 42 10.34 -19.62 5.34
CA ALA A 42 9.28 -20.07 6.24
C ALA A 42 9.70 -19.94 7.72
N GLN A 43 10.96 -20.22 8.05
CA GLN A 43 11.51 -19.98 9.39
C GLN A 43 11.51 -18.50 9.76
N ILE A 44 11.91 -17.61 8.85
CA ILE A 44 11.87 -16.16 9.06
C ILE A 44 10.44 -15.72 9.34
N LEU A 45 9.46 -16.18 8.54
CA LEU A 45 8.07 -15.85 8.78
C LEU A 45 7.61 -16.35 10.17
N HIS A 46 7.88 -17.62 10.49
CA HIS A 46 7.42 -18.24 11.73
C HIS A 46 8.07 -17.63 12.98
N HIS A 47 9.35 -17.27 12.94
CA HIS A 47 10.09 -16.77 14.11
C HIS A 47 10.17 -15.25 14.21
N HIS A 48 10.12 -14.53 13.09
CA HIS A 48 10.42 -13.10 13.05
C HIS A 48 9.29 -12.22 12.50
N ALA A 49 8.18 -12.80 12.01
CA ALA A 49 7.09 -12.02 11.43
C ALA A 49 5.69 -12.65 11.59
N SER A 50 5.50 -13.56 12.57
CA SER A 50 4.21 -14.21 12.84
C SER A 50 3.59 -13.75 14.16
N THR A 51 2.26 -13.84 14.26
CA THR A 51 1.54 -13.64 15.52
C THR A 51 1.99 -14.64 16.59
N GLU A 52 2.29 -15.88 16.20
CA GLU A 52 2.79 -16.91 17.11
C GLU A 52 4.15 -16.55 17.71
N ALA A 53 5.04 -15.91 16.94
CA ALA A 53 6.32 -15.41 17.45
C ALA A 53 6.12 -14.33 18.52
N LEU A 54 5.16 -13.41 18.29
CA LEU A 54 4.80 -12.39 19.27
C LEU A 54 4.23 -13.00 20.53
N GLU A 55 3.28 -13.92 20.41
CA GLU A 55 2.72 -14.61 21.58
C GLU A 55 3.78 -15.38 22.37
N LYS A 56 4.71 -16.07 21.68
CA LYS A 56 5.83 -16.76 22.33
C LYS A 56 6.72 -15.80 23.10
N MET A 57 6.94 -14.58 22.62
CA MET A 57 7.70 -13.55 23.32
C MET A 57 6.93 -12.97 24.51
N GLN A 58 5.64 -12.70 24.35
CA GLN A 58 4.77 -12.14 25.39
C GLN A 58 4.48 -13.11 26.54
N ARG A 59 4.57 -14.42 26.29
CA ARG A 59 4.46 -15.46 27.34
C ARG A 59 5.72 -15.56 28.21
N LYS A 60 6.85 -14.99 27.80
CA LYS A 60 8.06 -14.97 28.62
C LYS A 60 7.90 -13.95 29.76
N PRO A 61 8.47 -14.22 30.95
CA PRO A 61 8.48 -13.23 32.02
C PRO A 61 9.30 -11.99 31.62
N ASP A 62 8.94 -10.82 32.14
CA ASP A 62 9.47 -9.52 31.68
C ASP A 62 11.01 -9.44 31.65
N HIS A 63 11.69 -10.08 32.61
CA HIS A 63 13.15 -10.10 32.69
C HIS A 63 13.84 -10.94 31.59
N GLN A 64 13.10 -11.74 30.82
CA GLN A 64 13.57 -12.53 29.67
C GLN A 64 13.01 -12.03 28.35
N ARG A 65 12.25 -10.92 28.39
CA ARG A 65 11.61 -10.33 27.22
C ARG A 65 12.58 -9.34 26.60
N ASP A 66 13.04 -9.68 25.41
CA ASP A 66 13.79 -8.74 24.57
C ASP A 66 12.79 -7.80 23.88
N GLU A 67 12.67 -6.59 24.43
CA GLU A 67 11.75 -5.56 23.93
C GLU A 67 12.10 -5.12 22.50
N VAL A 68 13.38 -5.09 22.14
CA VAL A 68 13.84 -4.68 20.80
C VAL A 68 13.45 -5.75 19.79
N LEU A 69 13.69 -7.02 20.11
CA LEU A 69 13.28 -8.12 19.26
C LEU A 69 11.76 -8.18 19.11
N GLU A 70 11.00 -7.97 20.18
CA GLU A 70 9.54 -7.96 20.09
C GLU A 70 9.03 -6.84 19.17
N GLN A 71 9.53 -5.61 19.34
CA GLN A 71 9.16 -4.49 18.47
C GLN A 71 9.53 -4.78 17.01
N ALA A 72 10.68 -5.40 16.77
CA ALA A 72 11.08 -5.81 15.42
C ALA A 72 10.13 -6.85 14.82
N ILE A 73 9.69 -7.85 15.61
CA ILE A 73 8.71 -8.86 15.16
C ILE A 73 7.37 -8.19 14.85
N MET A 74 6.89 -7.28 15.72
CA MET A 74 5.64 -6.55 15.51
C MET A 74 5.69 -5.74 14.21
N PHE A 75 6.79 -5.01 14.01
CA PHE A 75 7.00 -4.25 12.79
C PHE A 75 7.03 -5.14 11.55
N ASN A 76 7.79 -6.24 11.58
CA ASN A 76 7.91 -7.16 10.44
C ASN A 76 6.57 -7.79 10.08
N HIS A 77 5.79 -8.24 11.08
CA HIS A 77 4.46 -8.78 10.87
C HIS A 77 3.54 -7.78 10.15
N ASP A 78 3.49 -6.55 10.66
CA ASP A 78 2.57 -5.52 10.17
C ASP A 78 2.99 -4.94 8.81
N VAL A 79 4.30 -4.79 8.58
CA VAL A 79 4.81 -4.23 7.32
C VAL A 79 4.70 -5.23 6.18
N LEU A 80 4.82 -6.54 6.44
CA LEU A 80 4.62 -7.56 5.41
C LEU A 80 3.18 -7.56 4.89
N GLN A 81 2.19 -7.46 5.79
CA GLN A 81 0.78 -7.32 5.40
C GLN A 81 0.54 -6.08 4.52
N TYR A 82 1.16 -4.96 4.88
CA TYR A 82 1.10 -3.73 4.09
C TYR A 82 1.72 -3.90 2.69
N LEU A 83 2.91 -4.51 2.61
CA LEU A 83 3.59 -4.76 1.32
C LEU A 83 2.83 -5.75 0.43
N VAL A 84 2.18 -6.76 1.03
CA VAL A 84 1.31 -7.70 0.29
C VAL A 84 0.13 -6.95 -0.30
N LEU A 85 -0.54 -6.12 0.49
CA LEU A 85 -1.66 -5.31 0.00
C LEU A 85 -1.24 -4.34 -1.09
N ASP A 86 -0.11 -3.64 -0.94
CA ASP A 86 0.43 -2.73 -1.96
C ASP A 86 0.73 -3.44 -3.27
N ARG A 87 1.34 -4.64 -3.21
CA ARG A 87 1.60 -5.45 -4.40
C ARG A 87 0.32 -5.98 -5.03
N ALA A 88 -0.66 -6.39 -4.23
CA ALA A 88 -1.96 -6.85 -4.72
C ALA A 88 -2.70 -5.71 -5.45
N ILE A 89 -2.71 -4.51 -4.87
CA ILE A 89 -3.26 -3.31 -5.51
C ILE A 89 -2.55 -3.03 -6.83
N LYS A 90 -1.21 -2.95 -6.81
CA LYS A 90 -0.42 -2.65 -8.02
C LYS A 90 -0.62 -3.70 -9.09
N GLY A 91 -0.66 -4.97 -8.74
CA GLY A 91 -0.85 -6.12 -9.64
C GLY A 91 -2.30 -6.37 -10.07
N GLY A 92 -3.29 -5.74 -9.43
CA GLY A 92 -4.70 -5.96 -9.73
C GLY A 92 -5.27 -7.26 -9.14
N ASP A 93 -4.65 -7.82 -8.10
CA ASP A 93 -5.13 -9.06 -7.46
C ASP A 93 -6.25 -8.75 -6.45
N ILE A 94 -7.48 -8.79 -6.96
CA ILE A 94 -8.68 -8.50 -6.18
C ILE A 94 -8.93 -9.56 -5.10
N GLY A 95 -8.54 -10.81 -5.33
CA GLY A 95 -8.74 -11.89 -4.35
C GLY A 95 -7.96 -11.63 -3.07
N VAL A 96 -6.66 -11.33 -3.22
CA VAL A 96 -5.81 -10.97 -2.08
C VAL A 96 -6.29 -9.68 -1.41
N MET A 97 -6.79 -8.71 -2.18
CA MET A 97 -7.39 -7.49 -1.61
C MET A 97 -8.63 -7.79 -0.75
N GLU A 98 -9.53 -8.67 -1.21
CA GLU A 98 -10.73 -9.08 -0.46
C GLU A 98 -10.35 -9.78 0.85
N ASP A 99 -9.40 -10.71 0.81
CA ASP A 99 -8.91 -11.42 2.01
C ASP A 99 -8.29 -10.44 3.03
N MET A 100 -7.58 -9.42 2.56
CA MET A 100 -6.97 -8.39 3.41
C MET A 100 -8.00 -7.46 4.07
N LEU A 101 -9.23 -7.34 3.55
CA LEU A 101 -10.27 -6.48 4.16
C LEU A 101 -10.60 -6.92 5.58
N LEU A 102 -10.65 -8.22 5.87
CA LEU A 102 -10.92 -8.72 7.21
C LEU A 102 -9.79 -8.36 8.19
N HIS A 103 -8.54 -8.50 7.74
CA HIS A 103 -7.37 -8.12 8.53
C HIS A 103 -7.37 -6.61 8.82
N LEU A 104 -7.68 -5.77 7.83
CA LEU A 104 -7.81 -4.33 8.01
C LEU A 104 -8.95 -3.97 8.96
N PHE A 105 -10.11 -4.63 8.85
CA PHE A 105 -11.25 -4.42 9.73
C PHE A 105 -10.87 -4.61 11.20
N ILE A 106 -10.24 -5.75 11.54
CA ILE A 106 -9.79 -6.05 12.90
C ILE A 106 -8.80 -4.99 13.39
N ARG A 107 -7.89 -4.53 12.53
CA ARG A 107 -6.89 -3.53 12.88
C ARG A 107 -7.49 -2.14 13.12
N PHE A 108 -8.43 -1.70 12.29
CA PHE A 108 -9.12 -0.42 12.48
C PHE A 108 -10.04 -0.44 13.70
N LEU A 109 -10.68 -1.59 13.97
CA LEU A 109 -11.47 -1.79 15.18
C LEU A 109 -10.58 -1.69 16.44
N GLY A 110 -9.41 -2.34 16.44
CA GLY A 110 -8.45 -2.27 17.54
C GLY A 110 -7.88 -0.87 17.79
N ASN A 111 -7.73 -0.06 16.73
CA ASN A 111 -7.24 1.32 16.83
C ASN A 111 -8.35 2.37 17.03
N ASN A 112 -9.57 1.95 17.38
CA ASN A 112 -10.75 2.80 17.60
C ASN A 112 -11.09 3.76 16.44
N ASN A 113 -10.76 3.37 15.20
CA ASN A 113 -11.06 4.13 13.99
C ASN A 113 -12.43 3.71 13.44
N SER A 114 -13.49 4.14 14.14
CA SER A 114 -14.87 3.71 13.90
C SER A 114 -15.39 3.98 12.48
N ASN A 115 -14.99 5.08 11.86
CA ASN A 115 -15.41 5.40 10.49
C ASN A 115 -14.88 4.35 9.50
N TYR A 116 -13.58 4.05 9.55
CA TYR A 116 -12.96 3.08 8.64
C TYR A 116 -13.45 1.66 8.90
N SER A 117 -13.65 1.28 10.17
CA SER A 117 -14.19 -0.04 10.49
C SER A 117 -15.64 -0.20 10.03
N GLN A 118 -16.47 0.83 10.14
CA GLN A 118 -17.84 0.82 9.60
C GLN A 118 -17.87 0.72 8.08
N GLU A 119 -17.03 1.46 7.37
CA GLU A 119 -16.98 1.39 5.90
C GLU A 119 -16.51 0.01 5.41
N ILE A 120 -15.50 -0.58 6.05
CA ILE A 120 -15.07 -1.95 5.70
C ILE A 120 -16.16 -2.97 6.04
N LEU A 121 -16.87 -2.80 7.16
CA LEU A 121 -17.97 -3.70 7.52
C LEU A 121 -19.11 -3.64 6.50
N LYS A 122 -19.49 -2.44 6.03
CA LYS A 122 -20.47 -2.28 4.94
C LYS A 122 -20.00 -2.96 3.66
N CYS A 123 -18.72 -2.80 3.32
CA CYS A 123 -18.12 -3.46 2.14
C CYS A 123 -18.20 -4.99 2.26
N LEU A 124 -17.78 -5.56 3.39
CA LEU A 124 -17.85 -7.00 3.65
C LEU A 124 -19.30 -7.53 3.65
N GLN A 125 -20.23 -6.80 4.27
CA GLN A 125 -21.66 -7.14 4.26
C GLN A 125 -22.24 -7.12 2.84
N GLY A 126 -21.87 -6.10 2.05
CA GLY A 126 -22.21 -6.01 0.63
C GLY A 126 -21.71 -7.22 -0.15
N LEU A 127 -20.40 -7.47 -0.09
CA LEU A 127 -19.73 -8.54 -0.85
C LEU A 127 -20.20 -9.94 -0.48
N HIS A 128 -20.49 -10.21 0.81
CA HIS A 128 -20.73 -11.58 1.29
C HIS A 128 -22.21 -11.92 1.53
N LYS A 129 -23.09 -10.91 1.68
CA LYS A 129 -24.49 -11.15 2.10
C LYS A 129 -25.52 -10.46 1.23
N GLU A 130 -25.28 -9.24 0.76
CA GLU A 130 -26.33 -8.42 0.13
C GLU A 130 -26.25 -8.40 -1.40
N TRP A 131 -25.05 -8.39 -1.97
CA TRP A 131 -24.90 -8.23 -3.42
C TRP A 131 -25.08 -9.55 -4.16
N LEU A 132 -25.79 -9.46 -5.29
CA LEU A 132 -25.84 -10.53 -6.28
C LEU A 132 -24.43 -10.74 -6.86
N SER A 133 -24.11 -11.97 -7.24
CA SER A 133 -22.78 -12.32 -7.77
C SER A 133 -22.36 -11.45 -8.96
N GLU A 134 -23.31 -11.12 -9.84
CA GLU A 134 -23.08 -10.25 -11.00
C GLU A 134 -22.66 -8.83 -10.59
N ILE A 135 -23.26 -8.29 -9.53
CA ILE A 135 -22.95 -6.96 -9.01
C ILE A 135 -21.60 -6.99 -8.29
N LYS A 136 -21.34 -8.05 -7.50
CA LYS A 136 -20.05 -8.25 -6.84
C LYS A 136 -18.94 -8.26 -7.89
N ASP A 137 -19.06 -9.08 -8.93
CA ASP A 137 -18.05 -9.22 -9.97
C ASP A 137 -17.81 -7.89 -10.69
N PHE A 138 -18.88 -7.16 -11.01
CA PHE A 138 -18.76 -5.83 -11.62
C PHE A 138 -18.00 -4.84 -10.72
N ILE A 139 -18.36 -4.76 -9.44
CA ILE A 139 -17.72 -3.84 -8.49
C ILE A 139 -16.24 -4.21 -8.30
N CYS A 140 -15.96 -5.48 -8.04
CA CYS A 140 -14.61 -5.99 -7.82
C CYS A 140 -13.71 -5.75 -9.04
N GLN A 141 -14.19 -6.03 -10.25
CA GLN A 141 -13.37 -5.94 -11.47
C GLN A 141 -13.25 -4.53 -12.03
N HIS A 142 -14.26 -3.67 -11.86
CA HIS A 142 -14.30 -2.36 -12.54
C HIS A 142 -14.29 -1.16 -11.62
N CYS A 143 -14.67 -1.29 -10.35
CA CYS A 143 -14.80 -0.15 -9.45
C CYS A 143 -13.63 0.02 -8.50
N TRP A 144 -12.89 -1.04 -8.15
CA TRP A 144 -11.83 -0.91 -7.12
C TRP A 144 -10.54 -0.29 -7.65
N LEU A 145 -10.15 -0.66 -8.87
CA LEU A 145 -8.86 -0.31 -9.45
C LEU A 145 -9.02 0.32 -10.82
N VAL A 146 -8.18 1.30 -11.10
CA VAL A 146 -8.09 1.98 -12.40
C VAL A 146 -6.65 1.93 -12.86
N ASN A 147 -6.43 1.61 -14.12
CA ASN A 147 -5.12 1.70 -14.75
C ASN A 147 -5.12 2.78 -15.83
N SER A 148 -4.75 3.99 -15.45
CA SER A 148 -4.68 5.14 -16.36
C SER A 148 -3.53 5.06 -17.37
N THR A 149 -2.53 4.19 -17.13
CA THR A 149 -1.32 4.11 -17.97
C THR A 149 -1.32 2.92 -18.93
N GLY A 150 -2.18 1.93 -18.69
CA GLY A 150 -2.22 0.67 -19.43
C GLY A 150 -1.01 -0.25 -19.19
N ARG A 151 -0.13 0.08 -18.22
CA ARG A 151 1.03 -0.75 -17.88
C ARG A 151 0.69 -1.79 -16.83
N GLU A 152 1.30 -2.96 -16.95
CA GLU A 152 1.21 -4.00 -15.93
C GLU A 152 1.81 -3.51 -14.60
N ASN A 153 1.26 -3.95 -13.46
CA ASN A 153 1.67 -3.57 -12.11
C ASN A 153 1.55 -2.06 -11.77
N TRP A 154 0.68 -1.35 -12.50
CA TRP A 154 0.47 0.10 -12.35
C TRP A 154 -0.99 0.46 -12.07
N PHE A 155 -1.74 -0.48 -11.49
CA PHE A 155 -3.10 -0.21 -11.04
C PHE A 155 -3.07 0.75 -9.84
N THR A 156 -4.04 1.66 -9.82
CA THR A 156 -4.23 2.66 -8.78
C THR A 156 -5.64 2.49 -8.19
N PRO A 157 -5.82 2.54 -6.86
CA PRO A 157 -7.15 2.56 -6.26
C PRO A 157 -7.99 3.70 -6.82
N ILE A 158 -9.27 3.44 -7.09
CA ILE A 158 -10.15 4.46 -7.71
C ILE A 158 -10.25 5.74 -6.88
N ASP A 159 -10.27 5.61 -5.55
CA ASP A 159 -10.37 6.74 -4.62
C ASP A 159 -9.13 7.65 -4.74
N MET A 160 -7.94 7.05 -4.84
CA MET A 160 -6.69 7.77 -5.08
C MET A 160 -6.65 8.41 -6.49
N ALA A 161 -7.19 7.73 -7.51
CA ALA A 161 -7.34 8.32 -8.83
C ALA A 161 -8.29 9.53 -8.82
N GLN A 162 -9.37 9.47 -8.04
CA GLN A 162 -10.27 10.58 -7.82
C GLN A 162 -9.60 11.72 -7.05
N GLU A 163 -8.80 11.42 -6.03
CA GLU A 163 -8.01 12.40 -5.30
C GLU A 163 -7.04 13.14 -6.21
N HIS A 164 -6.35 12.43 -7.12
CA HIS A 164 -5.51 13.05 -8.14
C HIS A 164 -6.30 14.01 -9.04
N ASN A 165 -7.48 13.62 -9.49
CA ASN A 165 -8.34 14.48 -10.30
C ASN A 165 -8.76 15.75 -9.53
N ILE A 166 -9.15 15.61 -8.26
CA ILE A 166 -9.54 16.74 -7.40
C ILE A 166 -8.34 17.68 -7.18
N LYS A 167 -7.15 17.10 -6.94
CA LYS A 167 -5.91 17.87 -6.77
C LYS A 167 -5.58 18.67 -8.02
N ASP A 168 -5.69 18.08 -9.20
CA ASP A 168 -5.42 18.75 -10.47
C ASP A 168 -6.39 19.92 -10.70
N ILE A 169 -7.69 19.72 -10.44
CA ILE A 169 -8.69 20.79 -10.50
C ILE A 169 -8.30 21.93 -9.56
N LYS A 170 -7.96 21.61 -8.30
CA LYS A 170 -7.57 22.63 -7.31
C LYS A 170 -6.31 23.39 -7.76
N VAL A 171 -5.24 22.69 -8.15
CA VAL A 171 -3.96 23.32 -8.53
C VAL A 171 -4.16 24.29 -9.69
N ILE A 172 -4.91 23.90 -10.72
CA ILE A 172 -5.15 24.76 -11.88
C ILE A 172 -6.04 25.94 -11.50
N MET A 173 -7.10 25.71 -10.73
CA MET A 173 -8.01 26.77 -10.26
C MET A 173 -7.27 27.82 -9.41
N TYR A 174 -6.40 27.38 -8.49
CA TYR A 174 -5.57 28.28 -7.69
C TYR A 174 -4.59 29.09 -8.53
N ARG A 175 -4.03 28.51 -9.61
CA ARG A 175 -3.10 29.20 -10.51
C ARG A 175 -3.80 30.20 -11.45
N SER A 176 -5.06 29.97 -11.81
CA SER A 176 -5.78 30.83 -12.76
C SER A 176 -6.47 32.03 -12.10
N GLU A 177 -7.27 31.80 -11.06
CA GLU A 177 -8.25 32.79 -10.55
C GLU A 177 -8.34 32.81 -9.01
N GLY A 178 -7.74 31.83 -8.31
CA GLY A 178 -7.77 31.74 -6.85
C GLY A 178 -8.92 30.88 -6.29
N PRO A 179 -9.15 30.89 -4.96
CA PRO A 179 -10.06 29.95 -4.29
C PRO A 179 -11.56 30.15 -4.56
N SER A 180 -11.97 31.26 -5.19
CA SER A 180 -13.38 31.65 -5.35
C SER A 180 -13.78 31.74 -6.84
N VAL A 181 -13.60 30.64 -7.57
CA VAL A 181 -13.99 30.52 -8.98
C VAL A 181 -15.48 30.21 -9.14
N ASP A 182 -16.10 30.81 -10.15
CA ASP A 182 -17.47 30.52 -10.54
C ASP A 182 -17.63 29.14 -11.21
N TRP A 183 -18.76 28.48 -10.97
CA TRP A 183 -19.05 27.13 -11.47
C TRP A 183 -19.08 27.06 -13.00
N GLU A 184 -19.53 28.12 -13.68
CA GLU A 184 -19.54 28.17 -15.14
C GLU A 184 -18.12 28.17 -15.72
N TYR A 185 -17.21 28.90 -15.07
CA TYR A 185 -15.81 28.94 -15.45
C TYR A 185 -15.13 27.58 -15.22
N LEU A 186 -15.40 26.94 -14.07
CA LEU A 186 -14.88 25.60 -13.77
C LEU A 186 -15.36 24.57 -14.81
N LYS A 187 -16.63 24.63 -15.22
CA LYS A 187 -17.19 23.74 -16.26
C LYS A 187 -16.49 23.92 -17.61
N LYS A 188 -16.12 25.15 -17.97
CA LYS A 188 -15.37 25.45 -19.20
C LYS A 188 -13.92 24.98 -19.13
N LEU A 189 -13.29 25.09 -17.96
CA LEU A 189 -11.88 24.78 -17.76
C LEU A 189 -11.62 23.28 -17.60
N ASN A 190 -12.52 22.53 -16.96
CA ASN A 190 -12.32 21.13 -16.58
C ASN A 190 -11.92 20.22 -17.78
N PRO A 191 -12.57 20.31 -18.97
CA PRO A 191 -12.15 19.51 -20.12
C PRO A 191 -10.74 19.84 -20.65
N ALA A 192 -10.23 21.05 -20.39
CA ALA A 192 -8.92 21.49 -20.85
C ALA A 192 -7.78 21.15 -19.86
N ILE A 193 -8.11 20.74 -18.63
CA ILE A 193 -7.13 20.41 -17.57
C ILE A 193 -6.08 19.40 -18.02
N PRO A 194 -6.42 18.26 -18.67
CA PRO A 194 -5.42 17.29 -19.09
C PRO A 194 -4.40 17.89 -20.07
N THR A 195 -4.86 18.72 -21.01
CA THR A 195 -4.03 19.39 -22.01
C THR A 195 -3.11 20.43 -21.37
N ILE A 196 -3.65 21.25 -20.46
CA ILE A 196 -2.88 22.26 -19.71
C ILE A 196 -1.78 21.59 -18.88
N ARG A 197 -2.06 20.43 -18.28
CA ARG A 197 -1.10 19.66 -17.50
C ARG A 197 0.04 19.14 -18.37
N ILE A 198 -0.25 18.57 -19.53
CA ILE A 198 0.77 18.10 -20.48
C ILE A 198 1.66 19.26 -20.92
N LEU A 199 1.07 20.41 -21.25
CA LEU A 199 1.82 21.59 -21.67
C LEU A 199 2.70 22.13 -20.54
N SER A 200 2.17 22.21 -19.32
CA SER A 200 2.90 22.68 -18.15
C SER A 200 4.09 21.79 -17.83
N ASN A 201 3.90 20.46 -17.82
CA ASN A 201 4.98 19.50 -17.62
C ASN A 201 6.06 19.61 -18.71
N HIS A 202 5.65 19.77 -19.98
CA HIS A 202 6.58 19.96 -21.09
C HIS A 202 7.40 21.25 -20.92
N VAL A 203 6.76 22.36 -20.56
CA VAL A 203 7.44 23.63 -20.29
C VAL A 203 8.42 23.48 -19.12
N GLU A 204 7.99 22.91 -17.99
CA GLU A 204 8.85 22.68 -16.82
C GLU A 204 10.08 21.81 -17.15
N GLU A 205 9.91 20.79 -18.00
CA GLU A 205 11.00 19.94 -18.50
C GLU A 205 11.98 20.72 -19.40
N GLN A 206 11.47 21.53 -20.35
CA GLN A 206 12.30 22.31 -21.27
C GLN A 206 13.11 23.41 -20.56
N PHE A 207 12.54 24.04 -19.53
CA PHE A 207 13.22 25.11 -18.79
C PHE A 207 14.14 24.59 -17.66
N GLY A 208 14.23 23.27 -17.45
CA GLY A 208 15.11 22.67 -16.46
C GLY A 208 14.89 23.18 -15.04
N THR A 209 13.70 23.72 -14.76
CA THR A 209 13.35 24.19 -13.43
C THR A 209 13.36 22.99 -12.49
N GLN A 210 14.14 23.06 -11.40
CA GLN A 210 14.16 22.05 -10.33
C GLN A 210 12.75 21.87 -9.77
N ALA A 211 11.97 20.98 -10.38
CA ALA A 211 10.66 20.61 -9.86
C ALA A 211 10.89 19.78 -8.59
N ARG A 212 10.21 20.16 -7.50
CA ARG A 212 10.01 19.26 -6.36
C ARG A 212 9.47 17.94 -6.90
N SER A 213 10.04 16.82 -6.44
CA SER A 213 9.62 15.48 -6.86
C SER A 213 8.10 15.38 -6.92
N THR A 214 7.58 15.05 -8.10
CA THR A 214 6.17 14.78 -8.36
C THR A 214 5.80 13.33 -8.03
N SER A 215 6.77 12.49 -7.65
CA SER A 215 6.50 11.15 -7.12
C SER A 215 5.93 11.28 -5.70
N HIS A 216 4.62 11.12 -5.59
CA HIS A 216 4.02 10.75 -4.31
C HIS A 216 4.27 9.26 -4.14
N SER A 217 5.16 8.93 -3.21
CA SER A 217 5.48 7.57 -2.79
C SER A 217 4.58 7.12 -1.65
#